data_AF-A0A8T3XUR9-F1
#
_entry.id   AF-A0A8T3XUR9-F1
#
_cell.length_a   1.000
_cell.length_b   1.000
_cell.length_c   1.000
_cell.angle_alpha   90.00
_cell.angle_beta   90.00
_cell.angle_gamma   90.00
#
_symmetry.space_group_name_H-M   'P 1'
#
loop_
_entity.id
_entity.type
_entity.pdbx_description
1 polymer ?
#
loop_
_entity_poly.entity_id
_entity_poly.type
_entity_poly.pdbx_seq_one_letter_code
_entity_poly.pdbx_strand_id
1 'polypeptide(L)' 'MLKELEITKHELVPKHILLNDKEKEELLKRYGIVLRQLPRMLASDPMAKLLNCKIGDVVKILRKSETAGEAEYYRVVVKG' A
#
# COMPACT_ATOMS: atom_id res chain seq x y z
N MET A 1 -1.68 0.94 27.60
CA MET A 1 -1.62 -0.19 26.65
C MET A 1 -2.82 -0.10 25.75
N LEU A 2 -2.70 0.63 24.64
CA LEU A 2 -3.76 0.70 23.64
C LEU A 2 -3.88 -0.71 23.05
N LYS A 3 -5.01 -1.34 23.32
CA LYS A 3 -5.44 -2.57 22.66
C LYS A 3 -5.26 -2.31 21.17
N GLU A 4 -4.32 -3.00 20.55
CA GLU A 4 -4.16 -3.06 19.09
C GLU A 4 -5.46 -3.65 18.55
N LEU A 5 -6.50 -2.82 18.45
CA LEU A 5 -7.68 -3.11 17.66
C LEU A 5 -7.12 -3.51 16.30
N GLU A 6 -7.24 -4.78 15.94
CA GLU A 6 -6.63 -5.33 14.73
C GLU A 6 -7.08 -4.47 13.55
N ILE A 7 -6.22 -3.53 13.13
CA ILE A 7 -6.52 -2.48 12.16
C ILE A 7 -7.00 -3.14 10.86
N THR A 8 -6.46 -4.31 10.58
CA THR A 8 -6.77 -5.18 9.44
C THR A 8 -8.15 -5.82 9.45
N LYS A 9 -8.85 -5.88 10.58
CA LYS A 9 -10.20 -6.48 10.70
C LYS A 9 -11.34 -5.49 10.50
N HIS A 10 -11.03 -4.22 10.29
CA HIS A 10 -12.04 -3.20 10.08
C HIS A 10 -12.56 -3.27 8.65
N GLU A 11 -13.89 -3.20 8.48
CA GLU A 11 -14.55 -3.29 7.17
C GLU A 11 -14.00 -2.27 6.15
N LEU A 12 -13.65 -1.07 6.62
CA LEU A 12 -13.12 0.02 5.80
C LEU A 12 -11.62 -0.09 5.50
N VAL A 13 -10.91 -1.04 6.11
CA VAL A 13 -9.47 -1.22 5.90
C VAL A 13 -9.26 -2.30 4.83
N PRO A 14 -8.88 -1.91 3.59
CA PRO A 14 -8.61 -2.88 2.54
C PRO A 14 -7.36 -3.72 2.84
N LYS A 15 -7.15 -4.80 2.09
CA LYS A 15 -5.98 -5.64 2.25
C LYS A 15 -4.75 -4.93 1.68
N HIS A 16 -3.71 -4.78 2.49
CA HIS A 16 -2.44 -4.17 2.11
C HIS A 16 -1.37 -5.25 1.97
N ILE A 17 -0.61 -5.21 0.88
CA ILE A 17 0.45 -6.18 0.54
C ILE A 17 1.69 -5.39 0.16
N LEU A 18 2.82 -5.67 0.81
CA LEU A 18 4.11 -5.10 0.44
C LEU A 18 4.61 -5.81 -0.83
N LEU A 19 4.93 -5.03 -1.88
CA LEU A 19 5.52 -5.56 -3.10
C LEU A 19 7.01 -5.80 -2.93
N ASN A 20 7.50 -6.88 -3.54
CA ASN A 20 8.94 -7.11 -3.67
C ASN A 20 9.55 -6.25 -4.80
N ASP A 21 10.88 -6.22 -4.90
CA ASP A 21 11.58 -5.39 -5.88
C ASP A 21 11.24 -5.74 -7.34
N LYS A 22 11.03 -7.03 -7.65
CA LYS A 22 10.66 -7.47 -9.00
C LYS A 22 9.25 -7.01 -9.37
N GLU A 23 8.29 -7.20 -8.48
CA GLU A 23 6.90 -6.75 -8.65
C GLU A 23 6.82 -5.23 -8.79
N LYS A 24 7.62 -4.50 -8.01
CA LYS A 24 7.75 -3.05 -8.11
C LYS A 24 8.28 -2.63 -9.47
N GLU A 25 9.33 -3.26 -9.99
CA GLU A 25 9.86 -2.97 -11.32
C GLU A 25 8.85 -3.29 -12.43
N GLU A 26 8.18 -4.43 -12.36
CA GLU A 26 7.13 -4.82 -13.30
C GLU A 26 5.97 -3.84 -13.28
N LEU A 27 5.54 -3.39 -12.11
CA LEU A 27 4.49 -2.38 -11.94
C LEU A 27 4.88 -1.07 -12.65
N LEU A 28 6.08 -0.55 -12.38
CA LEU A 28 6.55 0.70 -12.96
C LEU A 28 6.67 0.60 -14.48
N LYS A 29 7.18 -0.54 -15.00
CA LYS A 29 7.26 -0.81 -16.44
C LYS A 29 5.88 -0.93 -17.08
N ARG A 30 4.94 -1.64 -16.45
CA ARG A 30 3.58 -1.87 -16.95
C ARG A 30 2.82 -0.57 -17.15
N TYR A 31 2.97 0.38 -16.22
CA TYR A 31 2.29 1.67 -16.28
C TYR A 31 3.15 2.78 -16.91
N GLY A 32 4.42 2.52 -17.21
CA GLY A 32 5.34 3.52 -17.77
C GLY A 32 5.58 4.72 -16.84
N ILE A 33 5.52 4.50 -15.53
CA ILE A 33 5.61 5.56 -14.51
C ILE A 33 6.88 5.43 -13.67
N VAL A 34 7.26 6.53 -13.02
CA VAL A 34 8.32 6.54 -12.01
C VAL A 34 7.72 6.48 -10.60
N LEU A 35 8.50 5.99 -9.63
CA LEU A 35 8.10 5.85 -8.22
C LEU A 35 7.43 7.10 -7.63
N ARG A 36 7.90 8.31 -7.99
CA ARG A 36 7.37 9.58 -7.49
C ARG A 36 5.95 9.91 -7.99
N GLN A 37 5.50 9.27 -9.05
CA GLN A 37 4.14 9.44 -9.60
C GLN A 37 3.11 8.57 -8.90
N LEU A 38 3.55 7.60 -8.09
CA LEU A 38 2.65 6.84 -7.25
C LEU A 38 2.10 7.72 -6.11
N PRO A 39 0.82 7.56 -5.75
CA PRO A 39 0.26 8.20 -4.57
C PRO A 39 1.08 7.86 -3.31
N ARG A 40 1.24 8.84 -2.42
CA ARG A 40 2.15 8.74 -1.27
C ARG A 40 1.44 8.15 -0.05
N MET A 41 2.15 7.32 0.70
CA MET A 41 1.79 6.83 2.04
C MET A 41 2.90 7.23 3.01
N LEU A 42 2.56 7.78 4.17
CA LEU A 42 3.57 8.18 5.14
C LEU A 42 4.17 6.95 5.83
N ALA A 43 5.48 6.97 6.10
CA ALA A 43 6.12 5.95 6.94
C ALA A 43 5.56 5.94 8.38
N SER A 44 4.91 7.02 8.81
CA SER A 44 4.22 7.11 10.10
C SER A 44 2.85 6.42 10.10
N ASP A 45 2.32 6.04 8.94
CA ASP A 45 1.02 5.39 8.80
C ASP A 45 0.98 4.06 9.58
N PRO A 46 -0.11 3.77 10.32
CA PRO A 46 -0.23 2.52 11.08
C PRO A 46 -0.05 1.26 10.24
N MET A 47 -0.55 1.24 8.99
CA MET A 47 -0.38 0.07 8.09
C MET A 47 1.06 -0.04 7.58
N ALA A 48 1.73 1.09 7.31
CA ALA A 48 3.14 1.07 6.94
C ALA A 48 4.02 0.51 8.07
N LYS A 49 3.71 0.87 9.33
CA LYS A 49 4.39 0.33 10.51
C LYS A 49 4.10 -1.16 10.71
N LEU A 50 2.83 -1.56 10.59
CA LEU A 50 2.43 -2.96 10.74
C LEU A 50 3.11 -3.88 9.72
N LEU A 51 3.28 -3.39 8.48
CA LEU A 51 3.97 -4.12 7.40
C LEU A 51 5.49 -3.94 7.41
N ASN A 52 6.06 -3.22 8.39
CA ASN A 52 7.48 -2.88 8.48
C ASN A 52 8.05 -2.26 7.19
N CYS A 53 7.25 -1.42 6.51
CA CYS A 53 7.66 -0.80 5.27
C CYS A 53 8.78 0.23 5.48
N LYS A 54 9.70 0.30 4.53
CA LYS A 54 10.77 1.29 4.43
C LYS A 54 10.40 2.39 3.44
N ILE A 55 11.11 3.52 3.52
CA ILE A 55 10.94 4.62 2.57
C ILE A 55 11.33 4.11 1.17
N GLY A 56 10.45 4.30 0.20
CA GLY A 56 10.61 3.82 -1.18
C GLY A 56 9.92 2.48 -1.47
N ASP A 57 9.40 1.81 -0.45
CA ASP A 57 8.59 0.61 -0.65
C ASP A 57 7.25 0.94 -1.30
N VAL A 58 6.71 -0.02 -2.05
CA VAL A 58 5.40 0.11 -2.70
C VAL A 58 4.43 -0.88 -2.07
N VAL A 59 3.30 -0.36 -1.61
CA VAL A 59 2.21 -1.14 -1.02
C VAL A 59 1.09 -1.25 -2.04
N LYS A 60 0.73 -2.49 -2.38
CA LYS A 60 -0.47 -2.84 -3.13
C LYS A 60 -1.65 -2.91 -2.17
N ILE A 61 -2.74 -2.26 -2.54
CA ILE A 61 -3.99 -2.17 -1.79
C ILE A 61 -5.07 -2.81 -2.63
N LEU A 62 -5.64 -3.90 -2.13
CA LEU A 62 -6.78 -4.58 -2.73
C LEU A 62 -8.04 -4.08 -2.02
N ARG A 63 -8.80 -3.21 -2.69
CA ARG A 63 -10.05 -2.66 -2.17
C ARG A 63 -11.24 -3.26 -2.90
N LYS A 64 -12.34 -3.49 -2.17
CA LYS A 64 -13.63 -3.79 -2.79
C LYS A 64 -14.10 -2.55 -3.54
N SER A 65 -14.57 -2.75 -4.76
CA SER A 65 -15.13 -1.72 -5.62
C SER A 65 -16.54 -2.13 -6.00
N GLU A 66 -17.52 -1.27 -5.79
CA GLU A 66 -18.91 -1.56 -6.12
C GLU A 66 -19.13 -1.78 -7.62
N THR A 67 -18.31 -1.14 -8.46
CA THR A 67 -18.42 -1.24 -9.93
C THR A 67 -17.56 -2.36 -10.52
N ALA A 68 -16.39 -2.64 -9.95
CA ALA A 68 -15.40 -3.57 -10.52
C ALA A 68 -15.20 -4.85 -9.68
N GLY A 69 -15.92 -4.99 -8.56
CA GLY A 69 -15.73 -6.06 -7.58
C GLY A 69 -14.48 -5.82 -6.73
N GLU A 70 -13.30 -5.92 -7.33
CA GLU A 70 -12.01 -5.65 -6.70
C GLU A 70 -11.18 -4.68 -7.55
N ALA A 71 -10.56 -3.70 -6.88
CA ALA A 71 -9.68 -2.74 -7.53
C ALA A 71 -8.31 -2.75 -6.86
N GLU A 72 -7.27 -2.84 -7.69
CA GLU A 72 -5.88 -2.72 -7.26
C GLU A 72 -5.46 -1.25 -7.21
N TYR A 73 -4.84 -0.85 -6.10
CA TYR A 73 -4.32 0.49 -5.93
C TYR A 73 -2.90 0.42 -5.37
N TYR A 74 -2.01 1.31 -5.78
CA TYR A 74 -0.59 1.24 -5.43
C TYR A 74 -0.15 2.55 -4.78
N ARG A 75 0.58 2.46 -3.66
CA ARG A 75 1.10 3.64 -2.95
C ARG A 75 2.58 3.47 -2.62
N VAL A 76 3.36 4.55 -2.73
CA VAL A 76 4.77 4.58 -2.34
C VAL A 76 4.93 5.14 -0.93
N VAL A 77 5.75 4.49 -0.11
CA VAL A 77 6.06 4.94 1.24
C VAL A 77 7.08 6.08 1.20
N VAL A 78 6.75 7.20 1.82
CA VAL A 78 7.57 8.41 1.87
C VAL A 78 7.86 8.81 3.31
N LYS A 79 8.95 9.56 3.49
CA LYS A 79 9.18 10.30 4.73
C LYS A 79 8.10 11.39 4.87
N GLY A 80 7.51 11.47 6.06
CA GLY A 80 6.62 12.58 6.46
C GLY A 80 7.38 13.84 6.78
#